data_AF-A0A2N2LBM9-F1
#
_entry.id   AF-A0A2N2LBM9-F1
#
_cell.length_a   1.000
_cell.length_b   1.000
_cell.length_c   1.000
_cell.angle_alpha   90.00
_cell.angle_beta   90.00
_cell.angle_gamma   90.00
#
_symmetry.space_group_name_H-M   'P 1'
#
loop_
_entity.id
_entity.type
_entity.pdbx_description
1 polymer ?
#
loop_
_entity_poly.entity_id
_entity_poly.type
_entity_poly.pdbx_seq_one_letter_code
_entity_poly.pdbx_strand_id
1 'polypeptide(L)'
;MTKVIYAIIAIAIVIFAVSKFSLLDDLYNSGKMKKGVQDQIKSDWIDGSLQITRINVNKVKPSNWVLVDKATKTYTCDMKIIGNYTLNYGDQSKTTPFEITKKMEVVKSEPYTIRRVGY
;
A
#
# COMPACT_ATOMS: atom_id res chain seq x y z
N MET A 1 -36.49 -23.76 11.77
CA MET A 1 -36.44 -22.36 11.28
C MET A 1 -35.20 -21.58 11.73
N THR A 2 -34.56 -21.91 12.85
CA THR A 2 -33.35 -21.23 13.37
C THR A 2 -32.08 -21.44 12.52
N LYS A 3 -31.88 -22.63 11.93
CA LYS A 3 -30.66 -22.94 11.13
C LYS A 3 -30.52 -22.12 9.84
N VAL A 4 -31.63 -21.69 9.25
CA VAL A 4 -31.63 -20.87 8.01
C VAL A 4 -31.21 -19.43 8.31
N ILE A 5 -31.60 -18.89 9.46
CA ILE A 5 -31.25 -17.52 9.87
C ILE A 5 -29.75 -17.38 10.15
N TYR A 6 -29.14 -18.37 10.84
CA TYR A 6 -27.69 -18.37 11.06
C TYR A 6 -26.89 -18.50 9.75
N ALA A 7 -27.37 -19.28 8.79
CA ALA A 7 -26.73 -19.39 7.48
C ALA A 7 -26.78 -18.06 6.71
N ILE A 8 -27.91 -17.34 6.74
CA ILE A 8 -28.04 -16.03 6.08
C ILE A 8 -27.12 -14.99 6.73
N ILE A 9 -27.02 -14.96 8.07
CA ILE A 9 -26.13 -14.04 8.78
C ILE A 9 -24.66 -14.36 8.48
N ALA A 10 -24.27 -15.65 8.48
CA ALA A 10 -22.92 -16.06 8.13
C ALA A 10 -22.57 -15.71 6.67
N ILE A 11 -23.49 -15.93 5.73
CA ILE A 11 -23.32 -15.55 4.32
C ILE A 11 -23.18 -14.03 4.17
N ALA A 12 -23.97 -13.23 4.89
CA ALA A 12 -23.87 -11.77 4.85
C ALA A 12 -22.53 -11.27 5.39
N ILE A 13 -21.99 -11.86 6.47
CA ILE A 13 -20.69 -11.50 7.04
C ILE A 13 -19.55 -11.89 6.08
N VAL A 14 -19.63 -13.06 5.45
CA VAL A 14 -18.64 -13.52 4.46
C VAL A 14 -18.70 -12.65 3.21
N ILE A 15 -19.87 -12.32 2.68
CA ILE A 15 -20.01 -11.41 1.52
C ILE A 15 -19.49 -9.99 1.85
N PHE A 16 -19.71 -9.51 3.08
CA PHE A 16 -19.22 -8.20 3.52
C PHE A 16 -17.70 -8.17 3.76
N ALA A 17 -17.09 -9.31 4.09
CA ALA A 17 -15.64 -9.45 4.14
C ALA A 17 -15.03 -9.57 2.73
N VAL A 18 -15.61 -10.38 1.85
CA VAL A 18 -15.12 -10.63 0.48
C VAL A 18 -15.21 -9.36 -0.40
N SER A 19 -16.29 -8.59 -0.29
CA SER A 19 -16.46 -7.31 -1.02
C SER A 19 -15.51 -6.18 -0.59
N LYS A 20 -14.84 -6.33 0.57
CA LYS A 20 -13.82 -5.38 1.04
C LYS A 20 -12.42 -5.74 0.55
N PHE A 21 -12.16 -7.02 0.26
CA PHE A 21 -10.90 -7.47 -0.37
C PHE A 21 -10.84 -7.08 -1.85
N SER A 22 -11.95 -7.19 -2.58
CA SER A 22 -12.00 -6.88 -4.02
C SER A 22 -11.62 -5.43 -4.35
N LEU A 23 -11.88 -4.47 -3.46
CA LEU A 23 -11.59 -3.06 -3.69
C LEU A 23 -10.12 -2.70 -3.44
N LEU A 24 -9.43 -3.45 -2.57
CA LEU A 24 -7.97 -3.37 -2.39
C LEU A 24 -7.24 -4.07 -3.54
N ASP A 25 -7.81 -5.16 -4.04
CA ASP A 25 -7.38 -5.77 -5.30
C ASP A 25 -7.57 -4.82 -6.48
N ASP A 26 -8.68 -4.06 -6.55
CA ASP A 26 -8.87 -3.02 -7.56
C ASP A 26 -7.85 -1.86 -7.43
N LEU A 27 -7.50 -1.44 -6.22
CA LEU A 27 -6.46 -0.42 -5.99
C LEU A 27 -5.06 -0.93 -6.39
N TYR A 28 -4.78 -2.21 -6.16
CA TYR A 28 -3.59 -2.89 -6.63
C TYR A 28 -3.57 -2.97 -8.16
N ASN A 29 -4.67 -3.38 -8.77
CA ASN A 29 -4.83 -3.58 -10.22
C ASN A 29 -4.89 -2.26 -11.00
N SER A 30 -5.37 -1.17 -10.38
CA SER A 30 -5.47 0.16 -11.02
C SER A 30 -4.18 0.97 -11.02
N GLY A 31 -3.08 0.46 -10.46
CA GLY A 31 -1.78 1.16 -10.42
C GLY A 31 -1.71 2.37 -9.48
N LYS A 32 -2.84 2.80 -8.90
CA LYS A 32 -2.92 3.87 -7.90
C LYS A 32 -2.10 3.54 -6.65
N MET A 33 -2.10 2.27 -6.23
CA MET A 33 -1.30 1.83 -5.08
C MET A 33 0.20 1.96 -5.33
N LYS A 34 0.67 1.57 -6.53
CA LYS A 34 2.06 1.70 -6.92
C LYS A 34 2.53 3.15 -6.91
N LYS A 35 1.68 4.07 -7.42
CA LYS A 35 1.97 5.51 -7.41
C LYS A 35 2.04 6.07 -5.98
N GLY A 36 1.03 5.80 -5.14
CA GLY A 36 1.02 6.28 -3.75
C GLY A 36 2.21 5.76 -2.93
N VAL A 37 2.58 4.50 -3.10
CA VAL A 37 3.80 3.93 -2.48
C VAL A 37 5.06 4.62 -2.97
N GLN A 38 5.18 4.89 -4.27
CA GLN A 38 6.33 5.61 -4.81
C GLN A 38 6.43 7.04 -4.27
N ASP A 39 5.31 7.76 -4.20
CA ASP A 39 5.28 9.13 -3.70
C ASP A 39 5.66 9.18 -2.22
N GLN A 40 5.17 8.23 -1.41
CA GLN A 40 5.59 8.09 -0.02
C GLN A 40 7.10 7.81 0.10
N ILE A 41 7.64 6.82 -0.61
CA ILE A 41 9.09 6.51 -0.56
C ILE A 41 9.93 7.69 -1.05
N LYS A 42 9.46 8.43 -2.05
CA LYS A 42 10.13 9.64 -2.51
C LYS A 42 10.22 10.67 -1.41
N SER A 43 9.12 11.02 -0.75
CA SER A 43 9.18 11.94 0.40
C SER A 43 10.14 11.40 1.47
N ASP A 44 10.02 10.11 1.78
CA ASP A 44 10.82 9.47 2.82
C ASP A 44 12.34 9.47 2.57
N TRP A 45 12.78 9.32 1.32
CA TRP A 45 14.18 9.09 0.95
C TRP A 45 14.80 10.30 0.26
N ILE A 46 14.05 11.04 -0.56
CA ILE A 46 14.54 12.23 -1.26
C ILE A 46 14.58 13.42 -0.30
N ASP A 47 13.60 13.57 0.60
CA ASP A 47 13.68 14.62 1.63
C ASP A 47 14.77 14.29 2.69
N GLY A 48 15.21 13.03 2.74
CA GLY A 48 16.27 12.54 3.63
C GLY A 48 17.65 12.34 3.00
N SER A 49 17.83 12.54 1.69
CA SER A 49 19.10 12.28 1.00
C SER A 49 19.34 13.19 -0.21
N LEU A 50 20.39 14.01 -0.15
CA LEU A 50 20.81 14.91 -1.22
C LEU A 50 21.34 14.20 -2.49
N GLN A 51 21.55 12.88 -2.44
CA GLN A 51 22.18 12.12 -3.54
C GLN A 51 21.19 11.28 -4.37
N ILE A 52 19.96 11.08 -3.87
CA ILE A 52 18.95 10.29 -4.58
C ILE A 52 18.15 11.21 -5.51
N THR A 53 18.36 11.07 -6.81
CA THR A 53 17.71 11.93 -7.83
C THR A 53 16.44 11.31 -8.40
N ARG A 54 16.31 9.98 -8.34
CA ARG A 54 15.15 9.28 -8.88
C ARG A 54 14.86 8.03 -8.06
N ILE A 55 13.58 7.77 -7.83
CA ILE A 55 13.07 6.52 -7.29
C ILE A 55 11.99 6.00 -8.23
N ASN A 56 12.12 4.75 -8.65
CA ASN A 56 11.14 4.04 -9.44
C ASN A 56 10.72 2.77 -8.70
N VAL A 57 9.45 2.70 -8.31
CA VAL A 57 8.88 1.47 -7.77
C VAL A 57 8.56 0.57 -8.96
N ASN A 58 9.06 -0.66 -8.96
CA ASN A 58 8.78 -1.63 -10.02
C ASN A 58 7.58 -2.49 -9.65
N LYS A 59 7.58 -3.00 -8.41
CA LYS A 59 6.58 -3.93 -7.89
C LYS A 59 6.28 -3.62 -6.44
N VAL A 60 5.01 -3.75 -6.08
CA VAL A 60 4.52 -3.73 -4.70
C VAL A 60 3.83 -5.07 -4.48
N LYS A 61 4.01 -5.68 -3.31
CA LYS A 61 3.26 -6.88 -2.91
C LYS A 61 2.74 -6.65 -1.49
N PRO A 62 1.45 -6.34 -1.31
CA PRO A 62 0.85 -6.25 0.01
C PRO A 62 0.74 -7.64 0.64
N SER A 63 0.89 -7.70 1.96
CA SER A 63 0.48 -8.84 2.79
C SER A 63 -1.02 -8.78 3.09
N ASN A 64 -1.48 -9.58 4.04
CA ASN A 64 -2.88 -9.56 4.46
C ASN A 64 -3.24 -8.19 5.05
N TRP A 65 -4.34 -7.63 4.58
CA TRP A 65 -4.85 -6.35 5.04
C TRP A 65 -5.59 -6.48 6.37
N VAL A 66 -5.33 -5.55 7.27
CA VAL A 66 -5.97 -5.45 8.59
C VAL A 66 -6.69 -4.11 8.69
N LEU A 67 -7.99 -4.13 8.98
CA LEU A 67 -8.75 -2.92 9.26
C LEU A 67 -8.40 -2.38 10.65
N VAL A 68 -7.85 -1.17 10.72
CA VAL A 68 -7.42 -0.54 12.00
C VAL A 68 -8.37 0.56 12.46
N ASP A 69 -9.08 1.23 11.55
CA ASP A 69 -10.10 2.21 11.90
C ASP A 69 -11.34 2.05 11.01
N LYS A 70 -12.49 1.80 11.63
CA LYS A 70 -13.78 1.64 10.96
C LYS A 70 -14.38 2.96 10.50
N ALA A 71 -14.16 4.06 11.24
CA ALA A 71 -14.74 5.36 10.94
C ALA A 71 -14.09 5.97 9.70
N THR A 72 -12.76 6.00 9.68
CA THR A 72 -11.98 6.50 8.53
C THR A 72 -11.74 5.43 7.47
N LYS A 73 -12.16 4.19 7.72
CA LYS A 73 -11.94 3.03 6.84
C LYS A 73 -10.44 2.89 6.51
N THR A 74 -9.60 3.00 7.54
CA THR A 74 -8.15 2.85 7.44
C THR A 74 -7.76 1.40 7.56
N TYR A 75 -6.96 0.93 6.61
CA TYR A 75 -6.40 -0.42 6.58
C TYR A 75 -4.89 -0.34 6.69
N THR A 76 -4.26 -1.33 7.33
CA THR A 76 -2.81 -1.49 7.35
C THR A 76 -2.41 -2.82 6.74
N CYS A 77 -1.25 -2.87 6.10
CA CYS A 77 -0.59 -4.10 5.69
C CYS A 77 0.92 -3.90 5.64
N ASP A 78 1.66 -5.00 5.63
CA ASP A 78 3.07 -4.97 5.27
C ASP A 78 3.20 -5.01 3.76
N MET A 79 3.88 -4.04 3.18
CA MET A 79 4.14 -3.99 1.76
C MET A 79 5.60 -4.33 1.50
N LYS A 80 5.81 -5.40 0.74
CA LYS A 80 7.10 -5.69 0.10
C LYS A 80 7.21 -4.84 -1.16
N ILE A 81 8.19 -3.96 -1.21
CA ILE A 81 8.38 -2.98 -2.28
C ILE A 81 9.73 -3.24 -2.94
N ILE A 82 9.68 -3.44 -4.26
CA ILE A 82 10.85 -3.71 -5.08
C ILE A 82 10.94 -2.60 -6.12
N GLY A 83 12.09 -1.96 -6.20
CA GLY A 83 12.30 -0.84 -7.09
C GLY A 83 13.77 -0.61 -7.38
N ASN A 84 14.04 0.52 -8.00
CA ASN A 84 15.39 1.03 -8.18
C ASN A 84 15.42 2.49 -7.75
N TYR A 85 16.55 2.91 -7.18
CA TYR A 85 16.85 4.32 -6.99
C TYR A 85 18.10 4.69 -7.78
N THR A 86 18.16 5.92 -8.26
CA THR A 86 19.31 6.46 -8.97
C THR A 86 20.04 7.42 -8.04
N LEU A 87 21.32 7.15 -7.85
CA LEU A 87 22.25 8.02 -7.16
C LEU A 87 23.00 8.84 -8.19
N ASN A 88 23.22 10.11 -7.88
CA ASN A 88 24.08 10.97 -8.67
C ASN A 88 25.40 11.25 -7.93
N TYR A 89 26.52 10.90 -8.57
CA TYR A 89 27.88 11.12 -8.09
C TYR A 89 28.61 12.01 -9.10
N GLY A 90 28.30 13.31 -9.09
CA GLY A 90 28.82 14.24 -10.11
C GLY A 90 28.22 13.95 -11.49
N ASP A 91 29.08 13.63 -12.46
CA ASP A 91 28.67 13.31 -13.85
C ASP A 91 28.23 11.85 -14.04
N GLN A 92 28.32 11.03 -12.99
CA GLN A 92 27.96 9.62 -13.04
C GLN A 92 26.66 9.34 -12.32
N SER A 93 25.67 8.82 -13.04
CA SER A 93 24.45 8.28 -12.46
C SER A 93 24.56 6.77 -12.31
N LYS A 94 24.31 6.24 -11.10
CA LYS A 94 24.23 4.80 -10.85
C LYS A 94 22.81 4.41 -10.44
N THR A 95 22.24 3.44 -11.14
CA THR A 95 20.95 2.85 -10.75
C THR A 95 21.19 1.63 -9.87
N THR A 96 20.65 1.65 -8.66
CA THR A 96 20.80 0.59 -7.66
C THR A 96 19.44 -0.02 -7.34
N PRO A 97 19.29 -1.35 -7.40
CA PRO A 97 18.06 -2.01 -7.00
C PRO A 97 17.87 -1.94 -5.49
N PHE A 98 16.62 -1.90 -5.05
CA PHE A 98 16.26 -2.01 -3.64
C PHE A 98 15.07 -2.95 -3.45
N GLU A 99 15.06 -3.60 -2.30
CA GLU A 99 13.94 -4.37 -1.78
C GLU A 99 13.76 -3.99 -0.31
N ILE A 100 12.58 -3.48 0.03
CA ILE A 100 12.23 -3.10 1.40
C ILE A 100 10.86 -3.66 1.77
N THR A 101 10.68 -3.95 3.05
CA THR A 101 9.37 -4.25 3.63
C THR A 101 9.01 -3.13 4.59
N LYS A 102 7.85 -2.50 4.38
CA LYS A 102 7.35 -1.40 5.22
C LYS A 102 5.88 -1.59 5.54
N LYS A 103 5.51 -1.29 6.78
CA LYS A 103 4.12 -1.23 7.20
C LYS A 103 3.48 0.04 6.67
N MET A 104 2.43 -0.12 5.88
CA MET A 104 1.71 0.96 5.22
C MET A 104 0.29 1.03 5.74
N GLU A 105 -0.26 2.23 5.76
CA GLU A 105 -1.64 2.56 6.02
C GLU A 105 -2.28 3.08 4.73
N VAL A 106 -3.46 2.58 4.42
CA VAL A 106 -4.30 3.05 3.32
C VAL A 106 -5.59 3.56 3.92
N VAL A 107 -5.80 4.88 3.81
CA VAL A 107 -7.04 5.53 4.23
C VAL A 107 -8.00 5.54 3.05
N LYS A 108 -9.17 4.93 3.22
CA LYS A 108 -10.24 4.96 2.21
C LYS A 108 -11.04 6.28 2.33
N SER A 109 -10.36 7.39 2.03
CA SER A 109 -10.93 8.71 1.77
C SER A 109 -10.73 9.07 0.31
N GLU A 110 -11.50 10.01 -0.24
CA GLU A 110 -11.12 10.69 -1.49
C GLU A 110 -10.41 12.01 -1.12
N PRO A 111 -9.15 12.25 -1.56
CA PRO A 111 -8.28 11.34 -2.31
C PRO A 111 -7.74 10.18 -1.44
N TYR A 112 -7.56 9.02 -2.08
CA TYR A 112 -6.96 7.84 -1.44
C TYR A 112 -5.56 8.19 -0.98
N THR A 113 -5.28 7.98 0.31
CA THR A 113 -3.98 8.33 0.89
C THR A 113 -3.28 7.06 1.35
N ILE A 114 -2.05 6.86 0.85
CA ILE A 114 -1.14 5.79 1.28
C ILE A 114 -0.03 6.45 2.07
N ARG A 115 0.16 6.03 3.32
CA ARG A 115 1.18 6.58 4.21
C ARG A 115 1.88 5.46 4.99
N ARG A 116 3.04 5.75 5.58
CA ARG A 116 3.67 4.81 6.51
C ARG A 116 2.98 4.86 7.87
N VAL A 117 2.97 3.73 8.57
CA VAL A 117 2.46 3.65 9.95
C VAL A 117 3.54 4.16 10.91
N GLY A 118 3.19 5.11 11.78
CA GLY A 118 4.04 5.55 12.90
C GLY A 118 5.05 6.67 12.59
N TYR A 119 4.68 7.65 11.77
CA TYR A 119 5.42 8.90 11.57
C TYR A 119 4.67 10.07 12.21
#